data_AF-G1R6K4-F1
#
_entry.id   AF-G1R6K4-F1
#
_cell.length_a   1.000
_cell.length_b   1.000
_cell.length_c   1.000
_cell.angle_alpha   90.00
_cell.angle_beta   90.00
_cell.angle_gamma   90.00
#
_symmetry.space_group_name_H-M   'P 1'
#
loop_
_entity.id
_entity.type
_entity.pdbx_description
1 polymer ?
#
loop_
_entity_poly.entity_id
_entity_poly.type
_entity_poly.pdbx_seq_one_letter_code
_entity_poly.pdbx_strand_id
1 'polypeptide(L)'
;MKGELLLFSSVIVLLQVVYSCPDKCRCQSSTNFVDCSQQGLAKIPSHLPPQTRTLHLQDNQIHHLPAFAFRSVPWLMTLNLSNNSLSNLVPGAFHGLQHLQVLNLTQNSLLSLESRLFHSLPQLRELDLSSNNISHLPTSLGETWENLTILVVQQNQLQQLDRALLESMPSVRLLLLKDNLWKCNCHLLGLKLWLEKFVYKGGITDGVICESPDTWKGKDLLRIPHELYQPCPLPAADPVSSQAQWPSSAHGVVLRPPENHNVGERDLLECELKPKPRPANLRHAIATVIITGVVCGIVCLMMLAAAIYGCTYAAITAQYHGGPLAQTNDPGKVEEKERFDSSPA
;
A
#
# COMPACT_ATOMS: atom_id res chain seq x y z
N MET A 1 -32.41 53.49 -50.37
CA MET A 1 -32.16 52.12 -50.86
C MET A 1 -30.83 51.65 -50.31
N LYS A 2 -30.85 50.58 -49.51
CA LYS A 2 -29.83 49.53 -49.30
C LYS A 2 -28.37 50.00 -49.06
N GLY A 3 -27.73 49.86 -47.90
CA GLY A 3 -28.01 48.99 -46.77
C GLY A 3 -27.57 47.54 -47.04
N GLU A 4 -26.28 47.32 -47.30
CA GLU A 4 -25.62 46.01 -47.25
C GLU A 4 -24.13 46.17 -46.93
N LEU A 5 -23.54 45.08 -46.42
CA LEU A 5 -22.21 44.90 -45.86
C LEU A 5 -22.05 45.42 -44.43
N LEU A 6 -22.27 44.52 -43.47
CA LEU A 6 -21.26 44.02 -42.53
C LEU A 6 -21.97 43.11 -41.50
N LEU A 7 -22.32 41.89 -41.92
CA LEU A 7 -22.79 40.81 -41.03
C LEU A 7 -21.87 39.59 -41.15
N PHE A 8 -20.59 39.73 -40.79
CA PHE A 8 -19.72 38.57 -40.54
C PHE A 8 -18.58 38.96 -39.58
N SER A 9 -18.88 39.14 -38.28
CA SER A 9 -17.81 39.28 -37.28
C SER A 9 -18.19 38.71 -35.90
N SER A 10 -19.02 37.68 -35.86
CA SER A 10 -19.29 36.99 -34.59
C SER A 10 -19.62 35.52 -34.82
N VAL A 11 -18.85 34.87 -35.69
CA VAL A 11 -18.52 33.46 -35.45
C VAL A 11 -17.47 33.49 -34.35
N ILE A 12 -17.94 33.43 -33.10
CA ILE A 12 -17.12 32.89 -32.03
C ILE A 12 -16.72 31.51 -32.54
N VAL A 13 -15.50 31.40 -33.06
CA VAL A 13 -14.88 30.12 -33.33
C VAL A 13 -14.65 29.51 -31.96
N LEU A 14 -15.69 28.87 -31.43
CA LEU A 14 -15.53 27.74 -30.54
C LEU A 14 -14.74 26.73 -31.38
N LEU A 15 -13.41 26.86 -31.35
CA LEU A 15 -12.50 25.75 -31.57
C LEU A 15 -12.82 24.77 -30.43
N GLN A 16 -13.94 24.06 -30.53
CA GLN A 16 -13.95 22.70 -30.06
C GLN A 16 -12.89 22.05 -30.92
N VAL A 17 -11.67 21.97 -30.36
CA VAL A 17 -10.69 20.99 -30.81
C VAL A 17 -11.48 19.70 -30.79
N VAL A 18 -11.88 19.24 -31.98
CA VAL A 18 -12.57 17.96 -32.13
C VAL A 18 -11.48 16.95 -31.78
N TYR A 19 -11.41 16.60 -30.50
CA TYR A 19 -10.53 15.56 -30.02
C TYR A 19 -11.01 14.26 -30.67
N SER A 20 -10.40 13.97 -31.81
CA SER A 20 -10.72 12.83 -32.63
C SER A 20 -10.07 11.61 -32.01
N CYS A 21 -10.75 10.47 -32.09
CA CYS A 21 -10.17 9.22 -31.62
C CYS A 21 -8.90 8.91 -32.43
N PRO A 22 -7.78 8.51 -31.80
CA PRO A 22 -6.59 8.10 -32.55
C PRO A 22 -6.91 6.96 -33.51
N ASP A 23 -6.32 6.96 -34.72
CA ASP A 23 -6.67 6.03 -35.81
C ASP A 23 -6.58 4.54 -35.43
N LYS A 24 -5.62 4.21 -34.56
CA LYS A 24 -5.40 2.84 -34.06
C LYS A 24 -6.26 2.48 -32.85
N CYS A 25 -7.05 3.41 -32.34
CA CYS A 25 -7.82 3.22 -31.11
C CYS A 25 -9.32 3.20 -31.37
N ARG A 26 -10.05 2.61 -30.43
CA ARG A 26 -11.52 2.62 -30.40
C ARG A 26 -11.96 3.45 -29.20
N CYS A 27 -12.68 4.54 -29.46
CA CYS A 27 -13.14 5.44 -28.42
C CYS A 27 -14.66 5.35 -28.27
N GLN A 28 -15.13 5.26 -27.03
CA GLN A 28 -16.55 5.26 -26.69
C GLN A 28 -16.86 6.49 -25.84
N SER A 29 -17.48 7.50 -26.46
CA SER A 29 -17.75 8.79 -25.82
C SER A 29 -18.79 8.71 -24.70
N SER A 30 -19.70 7.73 -24.71
CA SER A 30 -20.73 7.57 -23.67
C SER A 30 -20.16 7.09 -22.33
N THR A 31 -19.09 6.28 -22.37
CA THR A 31 -18.44 5.70 -21.19
C THR A 31 -17.10 6.34 -20.88
N ASN A 32 -16.60 7.22 -21.75
CA ASN A 32 -15.25 7.79 -21.71
C ASN A 32 -14.15 6.72 -21.69
N PHE A 33 -14.37 5.65 -22.47
CA PHE A 33 -13.47 4.52 -22.61
C PHE A 33 -12.68 4.62 -23.91
N VAL A 34 -11.38 4.37 -23.84
CA VAL A 34 -10.49 4.35 -25.01
C VAL A 34 -9.69 3.07 -25.01
N ASP A 35 -9.85 2.27 -26.06
CA ASP A 35 -9.14 1.01 -26.27
C ASP A 35 -8.11 1.14 -27.39
N CYS A 36 -6.85 1.05 -27.03
CA CYS A 36 -5.69 1.06 -27.91
C CYS A 36 -4.89 -0.25 -27.76
N SER A 37 -5.50 -1.32 -27.27
CA SER A 37 -4.83 -2.60 -27.03
C SER A 37 -4.53 -3.38 -28.31
N GLN A 38 -3.43 -4.13 -28.33
CA GLN A 38 -3.04 -5.01 -29.45
C GLN A 38 -2.81 -4.27 -30.78
N GLN A 39 -2.29 -3.04 -30.74
CA GLN A 39 -2.14 -2.16 -31.90
C GLN A 39 -0.68 -2.00 -32.39
N GLY A 40 0.26 -2.72 -31.77
CA GLY A 40 1.68 -2.61 -32.03
C GLY A 40 2.22 -1.19 -31.80
N LEU A 41 1.70 -0.50 -30.77
CA LEU A 41 2.10 0.86 -30.45
C LEU A 41 3.47 0.86 -29.77
N ALA A 42 4.42 1.61 -30.34
CA ALA A 42 5.72 1.85 -29.72
C ALA A 42 5.71 2.99 -28.69
N LYS A 43 4.68 3.84 -28.72
CA LYS A 43 4.52 5.05 -27.91
C LYS A 43 3.03 5.29 -27.63
N ILE A 44 2.74 6.12 -26.63
CA ILE A 44 1.37 6.55 -26.35
C ILE A 44 0.82 7.35 -27.54
N PRO A 45 -0.41 7.07 -28.02
CA PRO A 45 -1.05 7.83 -29.08
C PRO A 45 -1.20 9.32 -28.71
N SER A 46 -0.86 10.20 -29.63
CA SER A 46 -1.22 11.62 -29.55
C SER A 46 -2.74 11.80 -29.71
N HIS A 47 -3.31 12.84 -29.08
CA HIS A 47 -4.71 13.24 -29.22
C HIS A 47 -5.76 12.32 -28.56
N LEU A 48 -5.46 11.76 -27.38
CA LEU A 48 -6.48 11.09 -26.57
C LEU A 48 -7.61 12.08 -26.16
N PRO A 49 -8.90 11.68 -26.21
CA PRO A 49 -10.02 12.51 -25.75
C PRO A 49 -9.86 12.92 -24.28
N PRO A 50 -9.98 14.21 -23.92
CA PRO A 50 -9.61 14.68 -22.57
C PRO A 50 -10.55 14.20 -21.46
N GLN A 51 -11.77 13.80 -21.80
CA GLN A 51 -12.74 13.24 -20.85
C GLN A 51 -12.48 11.76 -20.52
N THR A 52 -11.50 11.12 -21.17
CA THR A 52 -11.20 9.70 -20.98
C THR A 52 -11.00 9.35 -19.51
N ARG A 53 -11.76 8.35 -19.04
CA ARG A 53 -11.68 7.80 -17.68
C ARG A 53 -10.97 6.45 -17.64
N THR A 54 -11.08 5.67 -18.72
CA THR A 54 -10.45 4.35 -18.82
C THR A 54 -9.66 4.27 -20.11
N LEU A 55 -8.38 3.96 -20.00
CA LEU A 55 -7.45 3.84 -21.12
C LEU A 55 -6.77 2.48 -21.09
N HIS A 56 -6.99 1.71 -22.16
CA HIS A 56 -6.38 0.40 -22.39
C HIS A 56 -5.25 0.54 -23.41
N LEU A 57 -4.03 0.25 -23.00
CA LEU A 57 -2.80 0.27 -23.80
C LEU A 57 -2.05 -1.06 -23.72
N GLN A 58 -2.68 -2.12 -23.22
CA GLN A 58 -2.06 -3.43 -23.07
C GLN A 58 -1.72 -4.11 -24.41
N ASP A 59 -0.83 -5.10 -24.35
CA ASP A 59 -0.38 -5.91 -25.49
C ASP A 59 0.18 -5.03 -26.63
N ASN A 60 1.04 -4.08 -26.28
CA ASN A 60 1.71 -3.19 -27.21
C ASN A 60 3.24 -3.31 -27.04
N GLN A 61 3.99 -2.44 -27.71
CA GLN A 61 5.44 -2.42 -27.71
C GLN A 61 5.95 -1.10 -27.10
N ILE A 62 5.27 -0.58 -26.08
CA ILE A 62 5.65 0.69 -25.46
C ILE A 62 6.87 0.42 -24.57
N HIS A 63 7.99 1.03 -24.93
CA HIS A 63 9.27 0.86 -24.22
C HIS A 63 9.57 2.00 -23.23
N HIS A 64 8.99 3.18 -23.46
CA HIS A 64 9.27 4.39 -22.69
C HIS A 64 8.01 5.21 -22.45
N LEU A 65 7.86 5.68 -21.21
CA LEU A 65 6.87 6.69 -20.83
C LEU A 65 7.60 8.01 -20.56
N PRO A 66 7.46 9.03 -21.42
CA PRO A 66 8.02 10.34 -21.15
C PRO A 66 7.32 10.99 -19.94
N ALA A 67 7.97 11.97 -19.32
CA ALA A 67 7.32 12.80 -18.32
C ALA A 67 6.06 13.47 -18.92
N PHE A 68 4.99 13.57 -18.13
CA PHE A 68 3.69 14.12 -18.55
C PHE A 68 3.03 13.36 -19.71
N ALA A 69 3.37 12.07 -19.89
CA ALA A 69 2.84 11.18 -20.92
C ALA A 69 1.30 11.22 -21.05
N PHE A 70 0.59 11.39 -19.94
CA PHE A 70 -0.87 11.36 -19.88
C PHE A 70 -1.51 12.73 -19.61
N ARG A 71 -0.80 13.83 -19.84
CA ARG A 71 -1.29 15.20 -19.55
C ARG A 71 -2.59 15.55 -20.29
N SER A 72 -2.85 14.94 -21.44
CA SER A 72 -4.08 15.17 -22.21
C SER A 72 -5.33 14.54 -21.59
N VAL A 73 -5.17 13.58 -20.66
CA VAL A 73 -6.28 12.84 -20.03
C VAL A 73 -6.27 12.98 -18.50
N PRO A 74 -6.47 14.19 -17.96
CA PRO A 74 -6.33 14.45 -16.52
C PRO A 74 -7.38 13.73 -15.65
N TRP A 75 -8.48 13.27 -16.24
CA TRP A 75 -9.59 12.60 -15.54
C TRP A 75 -9.48 11.07 -15.54
N LEU A 76 -8.31 10.53 -15.92
CA LEU A 76 -8.10 9.10 -16.00
C LEU A 76 -8.22 8.45 -14.62
N MET A 77 -9.05 7.41 -14.54
CA MET A 77 -9.30 6.61 -13.34
C MET A 77 -8.68 5.21 -13.45
N THR A 78 -8.61 4.67 -14.67
CA THR A 78 -8.07 3.33 -14.93
C THR A 78 -7.10 3.39 -16.10
N LEU A 79 -5.88 2.93 -15.86
CA LEU A 79 -4.82 2.83 -16.86
C LEU A 79 -4.27 1.41 -16.90
N ASN A 80 -4.42 0.76 -18.05
CA ASN A 80 -3.82 -0.54 -18.30
C ASN A 80 -2.65 -0.43 -19.28
N LEU A 81 -1.45 -0.75 -18.81
CA LEU A 81 -0.19 -0.79 -19.55
C LEU A 81 0.43 -2.20 -19.52
N SER A 82 -0.37 -3.23 -19.22
CA SER A 82 0.12 -4.60 -19.12
C SER A 82 0.71 -5.11 -20.42
N ASN A 83 1.62 -6.08 -20.34
CA ASN A 83 2.22 -6.73 -21.51
C ASN A 83 2.76 -5.71 -22.53
N ASN A 84 3.64 -4.84 -22.04
CA ASN A 84 4.42 -3.91 -22.83
C ASN A 84 5.92 -4.20 -22.59
N SER A 85 6.81 -3.27 -22.90
CA SER A 85 8.25 -3.48 -22.75
C SER A 85 8.90 -2.34 -21.97
N LEU A 86 8.18 -1.84 -20.95
CA LEU A 86 8.65 -0.78 -20.06
C LEU A 86 9.78 -1.32 -19.18
N SER A 87 10.96 -0.72 -19.27
CA SER A 87 12.13 -1.11 -18.46
C SER A 87 12.37 -0.17 -17.29
N ASN A 88 12.15 1.13 -17.49
CA ASN A 88 12.32 2.17 -16.49
C ASN A 88 11.18 3.19 -16.60
N LEU A 89 10.77 3.73 -15.45
CA LEU A 89 9.77 4.79 -15.36
C LEU A 89 10.47 6.07 -14.90
N VAL A 90 10.44 7.10 -15.73
CA VAL A 90 11.04 8.40 -15.38
C VAL A 90 10.17 9.15 -14.38
N PRO A 91 10.76 9.95 -13.48
CA PRO A 91 9.99 10.84 -12.61
C PRO A 91 8.99 11.68 -13.41
N GLY A 92 7.73 11.68 -12.97
CA GLY A 92 6.66 12.43 -13.62
C GLY A 92 6.04 11.76 -14.85
N ALA A 93 6.34 10.49 -15.16
CA ALA A 93 5.63 9.72 -16.18
C ALA A 93 4.10 9.73 -15.97
N PHE A 94 3.66 9.65 -14.71
CA PHE A 94 2.25 9.70 -14.31
C PHE A 94 1.80 11.07 -13.79
N HIS A 95 2.57 12.13 -14.03
CA HIS A 95 2.24 13.45 -13.54
C HIS A 95 0.89 13.93 -14.09
N GLY A 96 0.03 14.43 -13.20
CA GLY A 96 -1.28 15.01 -13.56
C GLY A 96 -2.43 14.01 -13.47
N LEU A 97 -2.16 12.73 -13.17
CA LEU A 97 -3.17 11.68 -12.99
C LEU A 97 -3.77 11.67 -11.58
N GLN A 98 -4.31 12.81 -11.15
CA GLN A 98 -4.82 13.03 -9.78
C GLN A 98 -6.02 12.14 -9.41
N HIS A 99 -6.73 11.61 -10.41
CA HIS A 99 -7.93 10.79 -10.25
C HIS A 99 -7.69 9.29 -10.48
N LEU A 100 -6.45 8.88 -10.76
CA LEU A 100 -6.16 7.49 -11.10
C LEU A 100 -6.35 6.60 -9.86
N GLN A 101 -7.15 5.55 -10.04
CA GLN A 101 -7.50 4.59 -9.00
C GLN A 101 -6.89 3.21 -9.28
N VAL A 102 -6.79 2.82 -10.55
CA VAL A 102 -6.29 1.51 -10.96
C VAL A 102 -5.15 1.70 -11.95
N LEU A 103 -3.98 1.16 -11.61
CA LEU A 103 -2.81 1.14 -12.47
C LEU A 103 -2.31 -0.31 -12.62
N ASN A 104 -2.40 -0.82 -13.84
CA ASN A 104 -1.88 -2.13 -14.19
C ASN A 104 -0.59 -1.98 -15.03
N LEU A 105 0.52 -2.45 -14.49
CA LEU A 105 1.86 -2.47 -15.10
C LEU A 105 2.40 -3.90 -15.23
N THR A 106 1.52 -4.90 -15.20
CA THR A 106 1.91 -6.32 -15.24
C THR A 106 2.64 -6.69 -16.52
N GLN A 107 3.49 -7.73 -16.47
CA GLN A 107 4.17 -8.26 -17.65
C GLN A 107 4.95 -7.18 -18.42
N ASN A 108 5.73 -6.38 -17.68
CA ASN A 108 6.70 -5.45 -18.25
C ASN A 108 8.11 -5.92 -17.84
N SER A 109 9.12 -5.05 -18.00
CA SER A 109 10.51 -5.37 -17.65
C SER A 109 11.08 -4.39 -16.62
N LEU A 110 10.22 -3.92 -15.70
CA LEU A 110 10.61 -2.94 -14.67
C LEU A 110 11.63 -3.54 -13.71
N LEU A 111 12.72 -2.83 -13.45
CA LEU A 111 13.82 -3.27 -12.57
C LEU A 111 13.72 -2.70 -11.14
N SER A 112 13.19 -1.49 -11.02
CA SER A 112 13.01 -0.78 -9.77
C SER A 112 11.94 0.30 -9.91
N LEU A 113 11.53 0.87 -8.77
CA LEU A 113 10.58 1.97 -8.71
C LEU A 113 11.15 3.11 -7.87
N GLU A 114 11.07 4.33 -8.40
CA GLU A 114 11.37 5.52 -7.61
C GLU A 114 10.15 5.94 -6.77
N SER A 115 10.38 6.30 -5.51
CA SER A 115 9.33 6.78 -4.60
C SER A 115 8.53 7.95 -5.19
N ARG A 116 9.22 8.85 -5.91
CA ARG A 116 8.62 10.05 -6.51
C ARG A 116 7.63 9.76 -7.64
N LEU A 117 7.61 8.56 -8.22
CA LEU A 117 6.68 8.21 -9.30
C LEU A 117 5.22 8.31 -8.84
N PHE A 118 4.98 8.03 -7.57
CA PHE A 118 3.64 7.85 -7.04
C PHE A 118 3.10 9.05 -6.25
N HIS A 119 3.93 10.07 -6.00
CA HIS A 119 3.44 11.36 -5.48
C HIS A 119 2.33 11.98 -6.37
N SER A 120 2.29 11.60 -7.65
CA SER A 120 1.29 12.09 -8.60
C SER A 120 -0.01 11.28 -8.61
N LEU A 121 -0.16 10.29 -7.72
CA LEU A 121 -1.24 9.30 -7.72
C LEU A 121 -1.94 9.19 -6.35
N PRO A 122 -2.46 10.30 -5.76
CA PRO A 122 -3.01 10.31 -4.39
C PRO A 122 -4.30 9.49 -4.22
N GLN A 123 -5.00 9.17 -5.31
CA GLN A 123 -6.25 8.42 -5.31
C GLN A 123 -6.07 6.94 -5.68
N LEU A 124 -4.83 6.46 -5.79
CA LEU A 124 -4.56 5.10 -6.23
C LEU A 124 -5.06 4.09 -5.21
N ARG A 125 -5.83 3.11 -5.68
CA ARG A 125 -6.46 2.05 -4.90
C ARG A 125 -5.90 0.68 -5.23
N GLU A 126 -5.51 0.49 -6.49
CA GLU A 126 -5.03 -0.78 -7.01
C GLU A 126 -3.78 -0.56 -7.84
N LEU A 127 -2.70 -1.22 -7.44
CA LEU A 127 -1.44 -1.23 -8.17
C LEU A 127 -1.01 -2.68 -8.40
N ASP A 128 -0.94 -3.05 -9.67
CA ASP A 128 -0.42 -4.35 -10.08
C ASP A 128 0.90 -4.19 -10.83
N LEU A 129 1.96 -4.73 -10.24
CA LEU A 129 3.34 -4.74 -10.72
C LEU A 129 3.82 -6.17 -10.98
N SER A 130 2.91 -7.15 -11.04
CA SER A 130 3.30 -8.55 -11.19
C SER A 130 4.00 -8.87 -12.50
N SER A 131 4.78 -9.95 -12.48
CA SER A 131 5.51 -10.44 -13.66
C SER A 131 6.41 -9.35 -14.24
N ASN A 132 7.17 -8.68 -13.37
CA ASN A 132 8.23 -7.74 -13.74
C ASN A 132 9.57 -8.28 -13.22
N ASN A 133 10.62 -7.46 -13.23
CA ASN A 133 11.95 -7.86 -12.76
C ASN A 133 12.42 -6.98 -11.58
N ILE A 134 11.48 -6.56 -10.73
CA ILE A 134 11.72 -5.61 -9.65
C ILE A 134 12.50 -6.31 -8.54
N SER A 135 13.68 -5.80 -8.22
CA SER A 135 14.55 -6.39 -7.18
C SER A 135 14.42 -5.71 -5.81
N HIS A 136 13.96 -4.47 -5.79
CA HIS A 136 13.73 -3.69 -4.58
C HIS A 136 12.60 -2.68 -4.80
N LEU A 137 11.82 -2.47 -3.75
CA LEU A 137 10.85 -1.38 -3.67
C LEU A 137 11.42 -0.27 -2.79
N PRO A 138 11.03 1.00 -3.00
CA PRO A 138 11.53 2.09 -2.20
C PRO A 138 11.06 1.95 -0.75
N THR A 139 11.88 2.40 0.21
CA THR A 139 11.60 2.32 1.66
C THR A 139 10.35 3.11 2.07
N SER A 140 10.03 4.15 1.31
CA SER A 140 8.77 4.87 1.37
C SER A 140 8.33 5.25 -0.03
N LEU A 141 7.03 5.41 -0.23
CA LEU A 141 6.47 5.97 -1.46
C LEU A 141 6.27 7.50 -1.32
N GLY A 142 7.04 8.10 -0.40
CA GLY A 142 7.08 9.54 -0.10
C GLY A 142 5.97 10.04 0.84
N GLU A 143 4.72 9.77 0.50
CA GLU A 143 3.54 10.05 1.34
C GLU A 143 2.81 8.76 1.71
N THR A 144 1.93 8.81 2.70
CA THR A 144 1.06 7.68 3.06
C THR A 144 0.01 7.43 1.99
N TRP A 145 -0.05 6.20 1.48
CA TRP A 145 -1.05 5.79 0.50
C TRP A 145 -2.33 5.37 1.21
N GLU A 146 -3.09 6.36 1.68
CA GLU A 146 -4.30 6.14 2.47
C GLU A 146 -5.38 5.37 1.71
N ASN A 147 -5.38 5.44 0.38
CA ASN A 147 -6.40 4.85 -0.47
C ASN A 147 -6.01 3.47 -1.04
N LEU A 148 -4.74 3.07 -0.93
CA LEU A 148 -4.28 1.82 -1.54
C LEU A 148 -4.87 0.62 -0.80
N THR A 149 -5.62 -0.19 -1.54
CA THR A 149 -6.28 -1.40 -1.02
C THR A 149 -5.66 -2.68 -1.57
N ILE A 150 -5.13 -2.63 -2.79
CA ILE A 150 -4.59 -3.78 -3.49
C ILE A 150 -3.18 -3.47 -3.98
N LEU A 151 -2.21 -4.24 -3.51
CA LEU A 151 -0.85 -4.23 -4.02
C LEU A 151 -0.45 -5.64 -4.46
N VAL A 152 -0.10 -5.77 -5.73
CA VAL A 152 0.29 -7.05 -6.32
C VAL A 152 1.71 -6.92 -6.85
N VAL A 153 2.65 -7.68 -6.29
CA VAL A 153 4.07 -7.68 -6.67
C VAL A 153 4.61 -9.11 -6.85
N GLN A 154 3.71 -10.08 -7.02
CA GLN A 154 4.04 -11.48 -7.34
C GLN A 154 4.93 -11.57 -8.60
N GLN A 155 5.73 -12.64 -8.72
CA GLN A 155 6.57 -12.88 -9.91
C GLN A 155 7.51 -11.71 -10.20
N ASN A 156 8.30 -11.34 -9.20
CA ASN A 156 9.36 -10.34 -9.30
C ASN A 156 10.66 -10.92 -8.70
N GLN A 157 11.66 -10.09 -8.47
CA GLN A 157 12.97 -10.48 -7.94
C GLN A 157 13.21 -9.94 -6.51
N LEU A 158 12.14 -9.68 -5.76
CA LEU A 158 12.22 -9.09 -4.42
C LEU A 158 12.87 -10.07 -3.45
N GLN A 159 13.84 -9.56 -2.71
CA GLN A 159 14.53 -10.35 -1.68
C GLN A 159 14.09 -9.97 -0.27
N GLN A 160 13.64 -8.73 -0.09
CA GLN A 160 13.17 -8.19 1.17
C GLN A 160 12.16 -7.07 0.94
N LEU A 161 11.39 -6.75 1.97
CA LEU A 161 10.45 -5.64 1.96
C LEU A 161 10.60 -4.84 3.25
N ASP A 162 10.85 -3.55 3.10
CA ASP A 162 11.04 -2.68 4.25
C ASP A 162 9.75 -2.48 5.03
N ARG A 163 9.88 -2.49 6.36
CA ARG A 163 8.75 -2.25 7.26
C ARG A 163 8.15 -0.86 7.08
N ALA A 164 8.96 0.15 6.78
CA ALA A 164 8.49 1.51 6.55
C ALA A 164 7.54 1.59 5.34
N LEU A 165 7.82 0.83 4.28
CA LEU A 165 6.96 0.75 3.11
C LEU A 165 5.61 0.13 3.48
N LEU A 166 5.62 -0.98 4.22
CA LEU A 166 4.41 -1.64 4.71
C LEU A 166 3.55 -0.74 5.63
N GLU A 167 4.20 0.08 6.45
CA GLU A 167 3.51 1.04 7.32
C GLU A 167 2.95 2.25 6.55
N SER A 168 3.49 2.56 5.36
CA SER A 168 3.03 3.68 4.53
C SER A 168 1.69 3.43 3.82
N MET A 169 1.17 2.20 3.84
CA MET A 169 -0.08 1.80 3.16
C MET A 169 -1.06 1.16 4.16
N PRO A 170 -1.69 1.97 5.03
CA PRO A 170 -2.49 1.48 6.16
C PRO A 170 -3.82 0.82 5.75
N SER A 171 -4.32 1.10 4.55
CA SER A 171 -5.61 0.62 4.05
C SER A 171 -5.52 -0.62 3.17
N VAL A 172 -4.32 -1.18 2.97
CA VAL A 172 -4.12 -2.39 2.17
C VAL A 172 -4.94 -3.53 2.76
N ARG A 173 -5.60 -4.28 1.86
CA ARG A 173 -6.43 -5.46 2.17
C ARG A 173 -5.99 -6.69 1.40
N LEU A 174 -5.41 -6.52 0.22
CA LEU A 174 -4.86 -7.58 -0.61
C LEU A 174 -3.40 -7.28 -0.90
N LEU A 175 -2.51 -8.18 -0.50
CA LEU A 175 -1.07 -8.08 -0.72
C LEU A 175 -0.53 -9.40 -1.27
N LEU A 176 -0.18 -9.42 -2.55
CA LEU A 176 0.31 -10.61 -3.24
C LEU A 176 1.83 -10.52 -3.45
N LEU A 177 2.57 -11.46 -2.86
CA LEU A 177 4.03 -11.46 -2.70
C LEU A 177 4.69 -12.74 -3.21
N LYS A 178 3.94 -13.76 -3.61
CA LYS A 178 4.50 -15.05 -4.04
C LYS A 178 5.47 -14.92 -5.23
N ASP A 179 6.20 -15.98 -5.51
CA ASP A 179 7.11 -16.06 -6.67
C ASP A 179 8.13 -14.90 -6.69
N ASN A 180 8.83 -14.70 -5.59
CA ASN A 180 9.91 -13.72 -5.43
C ASN A 180 11.11 -14.41 -4.76
N LEU A 181 12.27 -13.76 -4.74
CA LEU A 181 13.53 -14.32 -4.21
C LEU A 181 13.73 -14.07 -2.71
N TRP A 182 12.70 -14.32 -1.90
CA TRP A 182 12.68 -13.91 -0.49
C TRP A 182 13.87 -14.48 0.31
N LYS A 183 14.69 -13.59 0.85
CA LYS A 183 15.78 -13.88 1.78
C LYS A 183 15.23 -13.84 3.20
N CYS A 184 14.71 -14.97 3.67
CA CYS A 184 14.22 -15.10 5.03
C CYS A 184 15.41 -15.10 5.99
N ASN A 185 15.85 -13.92 6.39
CA ASN A 185 16.87 -13.73 7.40
C ASN A 185 16.39 -12.64 8.38
N CYS A 186 17.28 -12.17 9.25
CA CYS A 186 16.98 -11.14 10.24
C CYS A 186 16.34 -9.86 9.66
N HIS A 187 16.63 -9.48 8.40
CA HIS A 187 16.06 -8.29 7.75
C HIS A 187 14.60 -8.51 7.32
N LEU A 188 14.20 -9.75 7.02
CA LEU A 188 12.83 -10.09 6.63
C LEU A 188 11.89 -10.30 7.82
N LEU A 189 12.43 -10.31 9.06
CA LEU A 189 11.64 -10.45 10.28
C LEU A 189 10.57 -9.35 10.40
N GLY A 190 10.87 -8.13 9.92
CA GLY A 190 9.89 -7.03 9.89
C GLY A 190 8.66 -7.35 9.05
N LEU A 191 8.85 -7.92 7.85
CA LEU A 191 7.77 -8.38 6.98
C LEU A 191 6.96 -9.50 7.63
N LYS A 192 7.64 -10.48 8.25
CA LYS A 192 6.98 -11.59 8.95
C LYS A 192 5.99 -11.09 10.01
N LEU A 193 6.48 -10.27 10.95
CA LEU A 193 5.66 -9.75 12.05
C LEU A 193 4.52 -8.86 11.54
N TRP A 194 4.77 -8.11 10.47
CA TRP A 194 3.74 -7.30 9.83
C TRP A 194 2.65 -8.16 9.19
N LEU A 195 3.03 -9.24 8.47
CA LEU A 195 2.10 -10.15 7.81
C LEU A 195 1.23 -10.90 8.81
N GLU A 196 1.77 -11.35 9.94
CA GLU A 196 1.01 -11.99 11.02
C GLU A 196 -0.13 -11.06 11.51
N LYS A 197 0.20 -9.78 11.74
CA LYS A 197 -0.78 -8.76 12.12
C LYS A 197 -1.77 -8.45 11.00
N PHE A 198 -1.31 -8.40 9.75
CA PHE A 198 -2.11 -8.12 8.58
C PHE A 198 -3.18 -9.20 8.35
N VAL A 199 -2.77 -10.47 8.38
CA VAL A 199 -3.67 -11.63 8.25
C VAL A 199 -4.64 -11.69 9.43
N TYR A 200 -4.18 -11.45 10.65
CA TYR A 200 -5.05 -11.37 11.84
C TYR A 200 -6.18 -10.33 11.69
N LYS A 201 -5.90 -9.21 11.02
CA LYS A 201 -6.89 -8.15 10.72
C LYS A 201 -7.80 -8.47 9.53
N GLY A 202 -7.69 -9.65 8.91
CA GLY A 202 -8.48 -10.05 7.75
C GLY A 202 -7.85 -9.66 6.40
N GLY A 203 -6.58 -9.28 6.38
CA GLY A 203 -5.82 -9.08 5.15
C GLY A 203 -5.59 -10.39 4.40
N ILE A 204 -5.60 -10.32 3.07
CA ILE A 204 -5.41 -11.46 2.18
C ILE A 204 -4.02 -11.40 1.57
N THR A 205 -3.27 -12.48 1.67
CA THR A 205 -1.96 -12.67 1.03
C THR A 205 -1.84 -14.08 0.49
N ASP A 206 -1.02 -14.26 -0.55
CA ASP A 206 -0.76 -15.54 -1.20
C ASP A 206 0.45 -16.30 -0.61
N GLY A 207 1.01 -15.77 0.48
CA GLY A 207 2.13 -16.38 1.20
C GLY A 207 3.50 -15.96 0.66
N VAL A 208 4.51 -16.09 1.52
CA VAL A 208 5.89 -15.68 1.22
C VAL A 208 6.77 -16.91 1.34
N ILE A 209 7.12 -17.52 0.21
CA ILE A 209 7.99 -18.71 0.19
C ILE A 209 9.45 -18.26 0.20
N CYS A 210 10.20 -18.72 1.20
CA CYS A 210 11.61 -18.42 1.34
C CYS A 210 12.43 -19.10 0.23
N GLU A 211 13.26 -18.33 -0.47
CA GLU A 211 14.24 -18.85 -1.43
C GLU A 211 15.59 -19.15 -0.75
N SER A 212 15.92 -18.38 0.29
CA SER A 212 17.12 -18.57 1.10
C SER A 212 16.88 -18.13 2.55
N PRO A 213 17.71 -18.55 3.52
CA PRO A 213 18.81 -19.52 3.41
C PRO A 213 18.32 -20.96 3.18
N ASP A 214 19.24 -21.89 2.87
CA ASP A 214 18.91 -23.31 2.60
C ASP A 214 18.10 -23.98 3.72
N THR A 215 18.29 -23.55 4.97
CA THR A 215 17.55 -24.05 6.13
C THR A 215 16.03 -23.81 6.03
N TRP A 216 15.63 -22.73 5.35
CA TRP A 216 14.24 -22.30 5.23
C TRP A 216 13.73 -22.32 3.78
N LYS A 217 14.56 -22.69 2.81
CA LYS A 217 14.19 -22.77 1.41
C LYS A 217 12.93 -23.61 1.20
N GLY A 218 11.96 -23.07 0.45
CA GLY A 218 10.66 -23.68 0.17
C GLY A 218 9.65 -23.62 1.32
N LYS A 219 10.01 -23.06 2.48
CA LYS A 219 9.06 -22.86 3.58
C LYS A 219 8.36 -21.52 3.46
N ASP A 220 7.09 -21.50 3.88
CA ASP A 220 6.33 -20.26 4.06
C ASP A 220 6.83 -19.49 5.29
N LEU A 221 7.11 -18.20 5.10
CA LEU A 221 7.57 -17.25 6.12
C LEU A 221 6.71 -17.26 7.38
N LEU A 222 5.39 -17.37 7.23
CA LEU A 222 4.46 -17.37 8.37
C LEU A 222 4.57 -18.64 9.22
N ARG A 223 5.10 -19.73 8.66
CA ARG A 223 5.30 -21.01 9.36
C ARG A 223 6.61 -21.10 10.13
N ILE A 224 7.54 -20.16 9.94
CA ILE A 224 8.85 -20.15 10.60
C ILE A 224 8.71 -19.40 11.94
N PRO A 225 8.92 -20.00 13.12
CA PRO A 225 8.86 -19.28 14.39
C PRO A 225 9.86 -18.12 14.44
N HIS A 226 9.45 -16.98 15.01
CA HIS A 226 10.28 -15.77 15.02
C HIS A 226 11.52 -15.91 15.92
N GLU A 227 11.48 -16.80 16.90
CA GLU A 227 12.55 -17.13 17.84
C GLU A 227 13.75 -17.80 17.17
N LEU A 228 13.55 -18.35 15.97
CA LEU A 228 14.63 -18.97 15.17
C LEU A 228 15.43 -17.93 14.37
N TYR A 229 14.98 -16.67 14.32
CA TYR A 229 15.72 -15.61 13.64
C TYR A 229 16.86 -15.13 14.52
N GLN A 230 18.08 -15.25 14.00
CA GLN A 230 19.25 -14.64 14.65
C GLN A 230 19.23 -13.12 14.49
N PRO A 231 19.79 -12.35 15.43
CA PRO A 231 20.00 -10.92 15.26
C PRO A 231 20.85 -10.62 14.03
N CYS A 232 20.57 -9.54 13.32
CA CYS A 232 21.43 -9.11 12.23
C CYS A 232 22.82 -8.74 12.77
N PRO A 233 23.90 -9.20 12.11
CA PRO A 233 25.24 -8.69 12.41
C PRO A 233 25.23 -7.16 12.28
N LEU A 234 25.80 -6.47 13.27
CA LEU A 234 26.00 -5.03 13.16
C LEU A 234 26.95 -4.77 11.96
N PRO A 235 26.70 -3.71 11.15
CA PRO A 235 27.66 -3.30 10.13
C PRO A 235 29.02 -3.11 10.82
N ALA A 236 30.04 -3.82 10.36
CA ALA A 236 31.39 -3.61 10.86
C ALA A 236 31.76 -2.16 10.58
N ALA A 237 32.14 -1.41 11.62
CA ALA A 237 32.71 -0.09 11.42
C ALA A 237 33.95 -0.23 10.53
N ASP A 238 33.97 0.49 9.41
CA ASP A 238 35.13 0.52 8.53
C ASP A 238 36.38 0.86 9.34
N PRO A 239 37.50 0.14 9.15
CA PRO A 239 38.77 0.56 9.71
C PRO A 239 39.18 1.84 8.99
N VAL A 240 38.99 2.99 9.64
CA VAL A 240 39.56 4.27 9.20
C VAL A 240 41.07 4.09 9.11
N SER A 241 41.56 4.11 7.87
CA SER A 241 42.98 4.18 7.52
C SER A 241 43.64 5.32 8.29
N SER A 242 44.58 4.96 9.16
CA SER A 242 45.38 5.88 9.95
C SER A 242 46.52 6.44 9.10
N GLN A 243 46.23 7.48 8.31
CA GLN A 243 47.24 8.37 7.75
C GLN A 243 46.75 9.82 7.74
N ALA A 244 46.98 10.52 8.85
CA ALA A 244 47.13 11.96 8.85
C ALA A 244 48.14 12.34 9.94
N GLN A 245 49.38 12.56 9.49
CA GLN A 245 50.47 13.11 10.28
C GLN A 245 50.09 14.49 10.82
N TRP A 246 50.33 14.69 12.12
CA TRP A 246 50.44 16.02 12.73
C TRP A 246 51.88 16.18 13.23
N PRO A 247 52.64 17.20 12.79
CA PRO A 247 53.89 17.55 13.45
C PRO A 247 53.64 18.46 14.65
N SER A 248 54.31 18.15 15.75
CA SER A 248 54.38 18.95 16.97
C SER A 248 55.28 20.18 16.80
N SER A 249 54.94 21.32 17.41
CA SER A 249 55.87 22.04 18.33
C SER A 249 55.26 23.29 18.99
N ALA A 250 55.73 23.49 20.21
CA ALA A 250 55.46 24.43 21.29
C ALA A 250 55.66 25.96 21.07
N HIS A 251 54.82 26.73 21.78
CA HIS A 251 55.10 27.84 22.73
C HIS A 251 55.58 29.25 22.26
N GLY A 252 54.96 30.29 22.85
CA GLY A 252 55.50 31.66 23.02
C GLY A 252 54.53 32.81 22.64
N VAL A 253 53.60 33.26 23.48
CA VAL A 253 53.67 34.38 24.46
C VAL A 253 53.35 35.80 23.90
N VAL A 254 52.16 36.29 24.30
CA VAL A 254 51.76 37.63 24.85
C VAL A 254 51.87 38.93 24.02
N LEU A 255 50.72 39.61 23.85
CA LEU A 255 50.46 41.02 24.26
C LEU A 255 48.94 41.35 24.24
N ARG A 256 48.51 42.19 25.20
CA ARG A 256 47.11 42.53 25.59
C ARG A 256 46.51 43.74 24.82
N PRO A 257 45.19 44.00 24.94
CA PRO A 257 44.34 44.72 23.98
C PRO A 257 43.98 46.18 24.40
N PRO A 258 43.04 46.82 23.69
CA PRO A 258 41.83 47.27 24.41
C PRO A 258 40.49 47.00 23.71
N GLU A 259 39.48 46.80 24.58
CA GLU A 259 38.05 47.20 24.53
C GLU A 259 37.18 46.75 23.32
N ASN A 260 35.97 46.19 23.47
CA ASN A 260 34.95 46.48 24.47
C ASN A 260 33.80 45.43 24.47
N HIS A 261 33.12 45.37 25.62
CA HIS A 261 31.79 44.80 25.92
C HIS A 261 31.59 43.29 26.22
N ASN A 262 31.70 43.05 27.53
CA ASN A 262 30.64 42.61 28.46
C ASN A 262 30.67 41.17 29.00
N VAL A 263 31.24 41.09 30.23
CA VAL A 263 30.73 40.43 31.47
C VAL A 263 30.46 38.93 31.35
N GLY A 264 31.27 38.00 31.91
CA GLY A 264 31.72 37.88 33.32
C GLY A 264 30.62 37.18 34.13
N GLU A 265 30.78 36.04 34.82
CA GLU A 265 31.93 35.62 35.61
C GLU A 265 31.66 34.22 36.25
N ARG A 266 32.69 33.35 36.28
CA ARG A 266 33.07 32.26 37.25
C ARG A 266 32.01 31.24 37.71
N ASP A 267 32.27 29.92 37.79
CA ASP A 267 33.41 29.24 38.43
C ASP A 267 33.61 27.79 37.92
N LEU A 268 34.84 27.29 38.11
CA LEU A 268 35.29 25.89 37.98
C LEU A 268 34.44 24.92 38.81
N LEU A 269 34.08 23.74 38.28
CA LEU A 269 33.89 22.48 39.01
C LEU A 269 33.81 21.28 38.05
N GLU A 270 34.41 20.17 38.47
CA GLU A 270 34.29 18.77 38.03
C GLU A 270 33.41 18.43 36.80
N CYS A 271 33.96 17.62 35.89
CA CYS A 271 33.14 16.67 35.14
C CYS A 271 32.62 15.58 36.10
N GLU A 272 31.61 15.91 36.89
CA GLU A 272 30.79 14.90 37.58
C GLU A 272 29.89 14.20 36.57
N LEU A 273 29.89 12.87 36.66
CA LEU A 273 28.92 11.98 36.05
C LEU A 273 27.50 12.51 36.23
N LYS A 274 26.85 12.89 35.13
CA LYS A 274 25.42 13.19 35.08
C LYS A 274 24.65 12.02 35.70
N PRO A 275 23.93 12.18 36.83
CA PRO A 275 23.20 11.08 37.42
C PRO A 275 22.07 10.67 36.47
N LYS A 276 22.08 9.38 36.16
CA LYS A 276 20.97 8.57 35.65
C LYS A 276 19.65 9.07 36.25
N PRO A 277 18.56 9.25 35.46
CA PRO A 277 17.26 9.60 36.03
C PRO A 277 16.89 8.57 37.11
N ARG A 278 16.69 9.05 38.34
CA ARG A 278 16.23 8.22 39.45
C ARG A 278 14.85 7.63 39.06
N PRO A 279 14.60 6.33 39.28
CA PRO A 279 13.30 5.72 38.98
C PRO A 279 12.32 6.06 40.10
N ALA A 280 11.81 7.29 40.11
CA ALA A 280 10.60 7.58 40.84
C ALA A 280 9.43 7.17 39.95
N ASN A 281 8.65 6.18 40.43
CA ASN A 281 7.32 5.76 39.97
C ASN A 281 7.19 4.47 39.16
N LEU A 282 8.17 3.56 39.18
CA LEU A 282 7.89 2.16 38.77
C LEU A 282 6.83 1.50 39.67
N ARG A 283 6.85 1.79 40.98
CA ARG A 283 5.83 1.31 41.92
C ARG A 283 4.45 1.89 41.65
N HIS A 284 4.36 3.17 41.29
CA HIS A 284 3.08 3.80 40.94
C HIS A 284 2.56 3.31 39.59
N ALA A 285 3.43 3.09 38.60
CA ALA A 285 3.05 2.54 37.30
C ALA A 285 2.61 1.06 37.38
N ILE A 286 3.28 0.25 38.20
CA ILE A 286 2.85 -1.14 38.45
C ILE A 286 1.52 -1.13 39.21
N ALA A 287 1.34 -0.26 40.20
CA ALA A 287 0.08 -0.14 40.94
C ALA A 287 -1.08 0.27 40.02
N THR A 288 -0.88 1.22 39.12
CA THR A 288 -1.94 1.63 38.17
C THR A 288 -2.30 0.51 37.20
N VAL A 289 -1.34 -0.25 36.68
CA VAL A 289 -1.60 -1.39 35.79
C VAL A 289 -2.34 -2.52 36.51
N ILE A 290 -1.99 -2.81 37.77
CA ILE A 290 -2.70 -3.82 38.57
C ILE A 290 -4.12 -3.37 38.88
N ILE A 291 -4.31 -2.11 39.28
CA ILE A 291 -5.64 -1.57 39.59
C ILE A 291 -6.53 -1.56 38.34
N THR A 292 -6.01 -1.12 37.18
CA THR A 292 -6.79 -1.14 35.93
C THR A 292 -7.10 -2.56 35.47
N GLY A 293 -6.16 -3.49 35.63
CA GLY A 293 -6.39 -4.92 35.35
C GLY A 293 -7.49 -5.53 36.23
N VAL A 294 -7.46 -5.26 37.53
CA VAL A 294 -8.48 -5.75 38.48
C VAL A 294 -9.85 -5.14 38.20
N VAL A 295 -9.92 -3.83 37.95
CA VAL A 295 -11.18 -3.15 37.62
C VAL A 295 -11.76 -3.69 36.30
N CYS A 296 -10.92 -3.87 35.27
CA CYS A 296 -11.35 -4.46 34.00
C CYS A 296 -11.85 -5.91 34.18
N GLY A 297 -11.16 -6.71 35.00
CA GLY A 297 -11.56 -8.07 35.33
C GLY A 297 -12.91 -8.14 36.05
N ILE A 298 -13.15 -7.27 37.05
CA ILE A 298 -14.43 -7.20 37.77
C ILE A 298 -15.56 -6.81 36.82
N VAL A 299 -15.36 -5.81 35.96
CA VAL A 299 -16.36 -5.39 34.98
C VAL A 299 -16.69 -6.53 34.00
N CYS A 300 -15.69 -7.26 33.51
CA CYS A 300 -15.91 -8.42 32.64
C CYS A 300 -16.69 -9.53 33.34
N LEU A 301 -16.37 -9.84 34.61
CA LEU A 301 -17.09 -10.83 35.40
C LEU A 301 -18.54 -10.41 35.67
N MET A 302 -18.78 -9.12 35.95
CA MET A 302 -20.14 -8.59 36.12
C MET A 302 -20.96 -8.69 34.84
N MET A 303 -20.37 -8.41 33.67
CA MET A 303 -21.03 -8.55 32.37
C MET A 303 -21.37 -10.01 32.04
N LEU A 304 -20.45 -10.94 32.32
CA LEU A 304 -20.72 -12.38 32.17
C LEU A 304 -21.84 -12.85 33.10
N ALA A 305 -21.83 -12.42 34.36
CA ALA A 305 -22.89 -12.76 35.31
C ALA A 305 -24.25 -12.21 34.86
N ALA A 306 -24.31 -10.98 34.37
CA ALA A 306 -25.53 -10.39 33.82
C ALA A 306 -26.04 -11.15 32.59
N ALA A 307 -25.15 -11.58 31.69
CA ALA A 307 -25.51 -12.38 30.53
C ALA A 307 -26.07 -13.76 30.93
N ILE A 308 -25.43 -14.45 31.89
CA ILE A 308 -25.92 -15.72 32.42
C ILE A 308 -27.29 -15.52 33.08
N TYR A 309 -27.43 -14.50 33.93
CA TYR A 309 -28.69 -14.21 34.61
C TYR A 309 -29.80 -13.91 33.60
N GLY A 310 -29.53 -13.09 32.58
CA GLY A 310 -30.46 -12.80 31.50
C GLY A 310 -30.88 -14.04 30.71
N CYS A 311 -29.94 -14.92 30.37
CA CYS A 311 -30.23 -16.19 29.69
C CYS A 311 -31.09 -17.13 30.55
N THR A 312 -30.76 -17.25 31.85
CA THR A 312 -31.56 -18.07 32.76
C THR A 312 -32.96 -17.51 32.97
N TYR A 313 -33.11 -16.19 33.07
CA TYR A 313 -34.41 -15.53 33.21
C TYR A 313 -35.27 -15.70 31.96
N ALA A 314 -34.67 -15.56 30.77
CA ALA A 314 -35.34 -15.81 29.49
C ALA A 314 -35.78 -17.29 29.35
N ALA A 315 -34.95 -18.23 29.79
CA ALA A 315 -35.30 -19.66 29.78
C ALA A 315 -36.46 -19.99 30.73
N ILE A 316 -36.47 -19.41 31.94
CA ILE A 316 -37.54 -19.61 32.91
C ILE A 316 -38.86 -18.99 32.41
N THR A 317 -38.81 -17.76 31.90
CA THR A 317 -40.00 -17.09 31.36
C THR A 317 -40.57 -17.81 30.12
N ALA A 318 -39.72 -18.39 29.27
CA ALA A 318 -40.17 -19.24 28.17
C ALA A 318 -40.90 -20.51 28.66
N GLN A 319 -40.48 -21.11 29.77
CA GLN A 319 -41.16 -22.27 30.35
C GLN A 319 -42.52 -21.92 30.99
N TYR A 320 -42.66 -20.74 31.59
CA TYR A 320 -43.94 -20.30 32.18
C TYR A 320 -44.99 -19.85 31.14
N HIS A 321 -44.56 -19.37 29.97
CA HIS A 321 -45.46 -19.03 28.87
C HIS A 321 -45.79 -20.22 27.93
N GLY A 322 -45.21 -21.40 28.18
CA GLY A 322 -45.50 -22.64 27.45
C GLY A 322 -46.57 -23.52 28.12
N GLY A 323 -47.81 -23.01 28.24
CA GLY A 323 -49.01 -23.83 28.51
C GLY A 323 -49.70 -24.25 27.19
N PRO A 324 -50.43 -25.39 27.16
CA PRO A 324 -50.36 -26.37 26.07
C PRO A 324 -51.24 -26.06 24.87
N LEU A 325 -50.71 -26.23 23.65
CA LEU A 325 -51.52 -26.33 22.43
C LEU A 325 -51.07 -27.50 21.54
N ALA A 326 -51.94 -28.51 21.54
CA ALA A 326 -52.39 -29.35 20.44
C ALA A 326 -51.34 -30.00 19.50
N GLN A 327 -51.16 -31.31 19.71
CA GLN A 327 -50.82 -32.26 18.65
C GLN A 327 -51.80 -32.09 17.47
N THR A 328 -51.27 -31.83 16.28
CA THR A 328 -51.95 -32.14 15.02
C THR A 328 -51.08 -33.08 14.22
N ASN A 329 -51.59 -34.30 14.06
CA ASN A 329 -51.08 -35.32 13.15
C ASN A 329 -51.25 -34.85 11.70
N ASP A 330 -50.27 -35.15 10.86
CA ASP A 330 -50.38 -35.03 9.40
C ASP A 330 -50.10 -36.40 8.77
N PRO A 331 -51.01 -36.96 7.93
CA PRO A 331 -50.70 -38.03 7.01
C PRO A 331 -50.58 -37.50 5.58
N GLY A 332 -49.52 -37.93 4.90
CA GLY A 332 -49.02 -37.32 3.67
C GLY A 332 -49.89 -37.43 2.42
N LYS A 333 -49.43 -36.73 1.37
CA LYS A 333 -49.82 -37.03 -0.01
C LYS A 333 -48.68 -36.69 -0.98
N VAL A 334 -48.37 -37.71 -1.77
CA VAL A 334 -47.36 -37.81 -2.83
C VAL A 334 -47.81 -37.02 -4.06
N GLU A 335 -46.88 -36.26 -4.66
CA GLU A 335 -46.97 -35.80 -6.04
C GLU A 335 -46.49 -36.90 -6.99
N GLU A 336 -47.29 -37.24 -8.00
CA GLU A 336 -46.72 -37.68 -9.27
C GLU A 336 -47.63 -37.26 -10.44
N LYS A 337 -47.00 -36.64 -11.43
CA LYS A 337 -47.56 -36.09 -12.66
C LYS A 337 -47.27 -37.09 -13.78
N GLU A 338 -48.33 -37.57 -14.42
CA GLU A 338 -48.30 -38.57 -15.50
C GLU A 338 -47.54 -38.13 -16.76
N ARG A 339 -47.08 -39.14 -17.50
CA ARG A 339 -46.37 -39.04 -18.78
C ARG A 339 -47.06 -39.93 -19.83
N PHE A 340 -47.28 -39.32 -21.00
CA PHE A 340 -47.42 -39.89 -22.35
C PHE A 340 -48.67 -40.71 -22.76
N ASP A 341 -49.47 -40.06 -23.61
CA ASP A 341 -49.63 -40.34 -25.06
C ASP A 341 -50.57 -41.45 -25.56
N SER A 342 -51.13 -41.15 -26.74
CA SER A 342 -51.90 -41.96 -27.70
C SER A 342 -53.40 -42.25 -27.45
N SER A 343 -54.23 -41.47 -28.16
CA SER A 343 -55.56 -41.82 -28.69
C SER A 343 -55.48 -43.05 -29.63
N PRO A 344 -56.57 -43.79 -29.97
CA PRO A 344 -57.78 -43.22 -30.60
C PRO A 344 -59.14 -43.91 -30.27
N ALA A 345 -60.23 -43.16 -30.44
CA ALA A 345 -61.49 -43.55 -31.12
C ALA A 345 -62.41 -42.34 -31.24
#